data_AF-A0A2I0UY78-F1
#
_entry.id   AF-A0A2I0UY78-F1
#
_cell.length_a   1.000
_cell.length_b   1.000
_cell.length_c   1.000
_cell.angle_alpha   90.00
_cell.angle_beta   90.00
_cell.angle_gamma   90.00
#
_symmetry.space_group_name_H-M   'P 1'
#
loop_
_entity.id
_entity.type
_entity.pdbx_description
1 polymer ?
#
loop_
_entity_poly.entity_id
_entity_poly.type
_entity_poly.pdbx_seq_one_letter_code
_entity_poly.pdbx_strand_id
1 'polypeptide(L)'
;MDKHTMQALQDVSAHKEAIIHKVRQQIQQEPYPSKPKWTYRAVTIMMTCSILFFIAWQAAKPSNQLTTQVMNEEEKPPFTDLFQTEVEGTDTTYSQFFPLANFLSQAKNIKYYAPLQGFVAMQSVATSLGNVVHLTTPEELPFQPNIQEVYAVSSKMDDGSQQTQFQFSYKEKSSTGRDLQYINFSVTNVNRNPLSTYIKSKDIEETLGIKVSNVGLNFMNPLYYREMTPDRGFVYIYYNYDETDKRIFQMTTNANEFYTYYNGYVYHIGYQLDGDPQEVQEKMATIVRAFILGD
;
A
#
# COMPACT_ATOMS: atom_id res chain seq x y z
N MET A 1 66.92 42.72 22.41
CA MET A 1 65.52 42.53 22.84
C MET A 1 65.28 43.49 23.99
N ASP A 2 64.30 44.40 23.86
CA ASP A 2 64.00 45.46 24.83
C ASP A 2 63.44 44.86 26.14
N LYS A 3 63.80 45.46 27.28
CA LYS A 3 63.37 45.11 28.63
C LYS A 3 61.84 45.09 28.78
N HIS A 4 61.12 45.97 28.08
CA HIS A 4 59.66 45.98 28.01
C HIS A 4 59.10 44.74 27.31
N THR A 5 59.75 44.26 26.25
CA THR A 5 59.30 43.06 25.53
C THR A 5 59.50 41.79 26.35
N MET A 6 60.58 41.70 27.14
CA MET A 6 60.79 40.58 28.07
C MET A 6 59.74 40.55 29.19
N GLN A 7 59.37 41.71 29.72
CA GLN A 7 58.37 41.81 30.80
C GLN A 7 56.97 41.43 30.30
N ALA A 8 56.60 41.85 29.09
CA ALA A 8 55.35 41.46 28.45
C ALA A 8 55.27 39.94 28.16
N LEU A 9 56.38 39.31 27.74
CA LEU A 9 56.43 37.87 27.52
C LEU A 9 56.33 37.06 28.82
N GLN A 10 56.92 37.56 29.92
CA GLN A 10 56.78 36.95 31.25
C GLN A 10 55.34 37.01 31.76
N ASP A 11 54.66 38.14 31.56
CA ASP A 11 53.28 38.33 31.99
C ASP A 11 52.31 37.44 31.19
N VAL A 12 52.53 37.31 29.88
CA VAL A 12 51.76 36.39 29.02
C VAL A 12 52.01 34.92 29.40
N SER A 13 53.24 34.55 29.75
CA SER A 13 53.56 33.20 30.21
C SER A 13 52.89 32.88 31.54
N ALA A 14 52.95 33.80 32.51
CA ALA A 14 52.30 33.65 33.81
C ALA A 14 50.77 33.58 33.67
N HIS A 15 50.19 34.40 32.79
CA HIS A 15 48.77 34.38 32.49
C HIS A 15 48.33 33.06 31.84
N LYS A 16 49.15 32.51 30.93
CA LYS A 16 48.91 31.20 30.30
C LYS A 16 48.94 30.07 31.33
N GLU A 17 49.90 30.05 32.24
CA GLU A 17 49.95 29.04 33.30
C GLU A 17 48.77 29.14 34.27
N ALA A 18 48.34 30.35 34.61
CA ALA A 18 47.16 30.56 35.44
C ALA A 18 45.87 30.04 34.78
N ILE A 19 45.71 30.23 33.46
CA ILE A 19 44.58 29.69 32.69
C ILE A 19 44.64 28.16 32.67
N ILE A 20 45.80 27.56 32.40
CA ILE A 20 45.98 26.10 32.38
C ILE A 20 45.65 25.49 33.75
N HIS A 21 46.10 26.12 34.83
CA HIS A 21 45.80 25.68 36.18
C HIS A 21 44.29 25.73 36.46
N LYS A 22 43.62 26.83 36.08
CA LYS A 22 42.18 27.02 36.28
C LYS A 22 41.34 26.01 35.48
N VAL A 23 41.72 25.73 34.23
CA VAL A 23 41.08 24.70 33.40
C VAL A 23 41.28 23.31 34.00
N ARG A 24 42.47 22.98 34.49
CA ARG A 24 42.75 21.69 35.14
C ARG A 24 41.93 21.52 36.42
N GLN A 25 41.75 22.59 37.18
CA GLN A 25 40.94 22.60 38.40
C GLN A 25 39.44 22.45 38.10
N GLN A 26 38.94 23.04 37.00
CA GLN A 26 37.56 22.82 36.53
C GLN A 26 37.32 21.38 36.06
N ILE A 27 38.25 20.80 35.29
CA ILE A 27 38.15 19.40 34.83
C ILE A 27 38.12 18.41 36.01
N GLN A 28 38.83 18.71 37.11
CA GLN A 28 38.82 17.88 38.31
C GLN A 28 37.56 18.07 39.19
N GLN A 29 36.80 19.15 38.99
CA GLN A 29 35.55 19.42 39.71
C GLN A 29 34.29 18.93 38.96
N GLU A 30 34.40 18.59 37.67
CA GLU A 30 33.32 17.91 36.97
C GLU A 30 33.23 16.44 37.43
N PRO A 31 32.05 15.97 37.87
CA PRO A 31 31.88 14.57 38.24
C PRO A 31 32.12 13.68 37.02
N TYR A 32 33.23 12.95 37.04
CA TYR A 32 33.53 11.88 36.10
C TYR A 32 32.33 10.91 36.09
N PRO A 33 31.69 10.62 34.94
CA PRO A 33 30.50 9.80 34.93
C PRO A 33 30.82 8.42 35.50
N SER A 34 30.28 8.14 36.68
CA SER A 34 30.36 6.83 37.31
C SER A 34 29.59 5.82 36.45
N LYS A 35 30.34 4.91 35.81
CA LYS A 35 29.94 3.77 34.96
C LYS A 35 29.93 4.06 33.44
N PRO A 36 30.56 3.21 32.61
CA PRO A 36 30.79 3.51 31.20
C PRO A 36 29.51 3.32 30.38
N LYS A 37 28.77 4.39 30.10
CA LYS A 37 27.76 4.44 29.02
C LYS A 37 28.38 4.42 27.62
N TRP A 38 29.71 4.31 27.52
CA TRP A 38 30.46 4.36 26.28
C TRP A 38 30.21 3.14 25.38
N THR A 39 30.07 1.94 25.97
CA THR A 39 29.73 0.73 25.22
C THR A 39 28.36 0.83 24.57
N TYR A 40 27.35 1.35 25.28
CA TYR A 40 26.01 1.53 24.72
C TYR A 40 26.01 2.55 23.58
N ARG A 41 26.67 3.71 23.77
CA ARG A 41 26.78 4.73 22.71
C ARG A 41 27.57 4.23 21.50
N ALA A 42 28.68 3.49 21.71
CA ALA A 42 29.46 2.90 20.63
C ALA A 42 28.65 1.84 19.86
N VAL A 43 27.89 1.00 20.55
CA VAL A 43 26.99 0.02 19.92
C VAL A 43 25.87 0.71 19.13
N THR A 44 25.25 1.76 19.67
CA THR A 44 24.22 2.52 18.94
C THR A 44 24.79 3.20 17.69
N ILE A 45 26.00 3.77 17.78
CA ILE A 45 26.70 4.37 16.63
C ILE A 45 27.06 3.29 15.59
N MET A 46 27.57 2.14 16.02
CA MET A 46 27.87 1.04 15.09
C MET A 46 26.61 0.48 14.42
N MET A 47 25.50 0.33 15.14
CA MET A 47 24.23 -0.09 14.53
C MET A 47 23.72 0.94 13.51
N THR A 48 23.73 2.23 13.86
CA THR A 48 23.27 3.28 12.94
C THR A 48 24.16 3.40 11.71
N CYS A 49 25.48 3.32 11.86
CA CYS A 49 26.40 3.25 10.73
C CYS A 49 26.18 2.00 9.87
N SER A 50 25.96 0.82 10.45
CA SER A 50 25.68 -0.42 9.69
C SER A 50 24.37 -0.34 8.90
N ILE A 51 23.32 0.26 9.47
CA ILE A 51 22.05 0.48 8.77
C ILE A 51 22.26 1.45 7.60
N LEU A 52 22.97 2.56 7.81
CA LEU A 52 23.28 3.52 6.75
C LEU A 52 24.17 2.92 5.65
N PHE A 53 25.15 2.08 6.02
CA PHE A 53 25.98 1.35 5.07
C PHE A 53 25.17 0.32 4.27
N PHE A 54 24.20 -0.36 4.89
CA PHE A 54 23.32 -1.28 4.19
C PHE A 54 22.41 -0.56 3.20
N ILE A 55 21.85 0.59 3.57
CA ILE A 55 21.05 1.43 2.67
C ILE A 55 21.91 1.94 1.51
N ALA A 56 23.10 2.45 1.80
CA ALA A 56 24.05 2.90 0.78
C ALA A 56 24.50 1.76 -0.13
N TRP A 57 24.71 0.55 0.39
CA TRP A 57 25.04 -0.63 -0.40
C TRP A 57 23.87 -1.07 -1.30
N GLN A 58 22.64 -1.07 -0.80
CA GLN A 58 21.46 -1.35 -1.64
C GLN A 58 21.28 -0.30 -2.75
N ALA A 59 21.55 0.98 -2.45
CA ALA A 59 21.51 2.05 -3.44
C ALA A 59 22.69 2.04 -4.43
N ALA A 60 23.85 1.50 -4.02
CA ALA A 60 25.05 1.38 -4.83
C ALA A 60 25.17 0.05 -5.57
N LYS A 61 24.22 -0.88 -5.39
CA LYS A 61 24.14 -2.06 -6.27
C LYS A 61 23.89 -1.54 -7.68
N PRO A 62 24.78 -1.80 -8.65
CA PRO A 62 24.50 -1.47 -10.04
C PRO A 62 23.17 -2.13 -10.41
N SER A 63 22.28 -1.35 -11.01
CA SER A 63 21.16 -1.91 -11.75
C SER A 63 21.77 -2.82 -12.81
N ASN A 64 21.87 -4.11 -12.50
CA ASN A 64 22.14 -5.12 -13.50
C ASN A 64 20.96 -5.01 -14.45
N GLN A 65 21.22 -4.39 -15.60
CA GLN A 65 20.50 -4.69 -16.81
C GLN A 65 20.39 -6.20 -16.86
N LEU A 66 19.17 -6.72 -16.69
CA LEU A 66 18.90 -8.13 -16.90
C LEU A 66 19.22 -8.39 -18.38
N THR A 67 20.39 -8.95 -18.60
CA THR A 67 20.73 -9.68 -19.82
C THR A 67 19.61 -10.69 -20.03
N THR A 68 18.86 -10.49 -21.10
CA THR A 68 17.78 -11.38 -21.55
C THR A 68 18.37 -12.76 -21.83
N GLN A 69 18.42 -13.61 -20.82
CA GLN A 69 18.38 -15.05 -21.04
C GLN A 69 16.92 -15.38 -21.29
N VAL A 70 16.60 -15.58 -22.58
CA VAL A 70 15.38 -16.23 -23.04
C VAL A 70 15.43 -17.67 -22.52
N MET A 71 15.07 -17.87 -21.26
CA MET A 71 14.38 -19.08 -20.86
C MET A 71 12.97 -18.91 -21.40
N ASN A 72 12.49 -19.87 -22.18
CA ASN A 72 11.08 -19.98 -22.56
C ASN A 72 10.24 -19.90 -21.28
N GLU A 73 9.72 -18.71 -20.96
CA GLU A 73 8.50 -18.60 -20.19
C GLU A 73 7.46 -19.37 -20.99
N GLU A 74 6.89 -20.41 -20.39
CA GLU A 74 5.57 -20.87 -20.84
C GLU A 74 4.71 -19.63 -20.97
N GLU A 75 4.34 -19.32 -22.21
CA GLU A 75 3.59 -18.13 -22.58
C GLU A 75 2.28 -18.17 -21.79
N LYS A 76 2.24 -17.45 -20.64
CA LYS A 76 1.05 -17.41 -19.80
C LYS A 76 -0.05 -16.82 -20.67
N PRO A 77 -1.17 -17.54 -20.89
CA PRO A 77 -2.21 -17.07 -21.78
C PRO A 77 -2.66 -15.69 -21.31
N PRO A 78 -2.77 -14.69 -22.21
CA PRO A 78 -3.29 -13.38 -21.84
C PRO A 78 -4.66 -13.55 -21.20
N PHE A 79 -5.01 -12.72 -20.21
CA PHE A 79 -6.29 -12.86 -19.49
C PHE A 79 -7.51 -12.88 -20.42
N THR A 80 -7.40 -12.27 -21.61
CA THR A 80 -8.41 -12.27 -22.66
C THR A 80 -8.79 -13.66 -23.15
N ASP A 81 -7.92 -14.66 -22.99
CA ASP A 81 -8.23 -16.05 -23.36
C ASP A 81 -9.23 -16.69 -22.37
N LEU A 82 -9.25 -16.20 -21.13
CA LEU A 82 -10.24 -16.56 -20.11
C LEU A 82 -11.56 -15.79 -20.32
N PHE A 83 -11.46 -14.52 -20.73
CA PHE A 83 -12.60 -13.62 -20.91
C PHE A 83 -12.98 -13.47 -22.40
N GLN A 84 -13.74 -14.45 -22.91
CA GLN A 84 -13.97 -14.60 -24.36
C GLN A 84 -15.16 -13.78 -24.89
N THR A 85 -16.04 -13.28 -24.03
CA THR A 85 -17.26 -12.58 -24.44
C THR A 85 -17.17 -11.10 -24.04
N GLU A 86 -16.91 -10.24 -25.01
CA GLU A 86 -17.06 -8.79 -24.85
C GLU A 86 -18.55 -8.45 -24.70
N VAL A 87 -18.87 -7.54 -23.79
CA VAL A 87 -20.24 -7.08 -23.49
C VAL A 87 -20.28 -5.55 -23.44
N GLU A 88 -21.49 -4.99 -23.46
CA GLU A 88 -21.64 -3.55 -23.24
C GLU A 88 -21.33 -3.18 -21.78
N GLY A 89 -20.91 -1.94 -21.58
CA GLY A 89 -20.73 -1.35 -20.27
C GLY A 89 -20.53 0.16 -20.36
N THR A 90 -20.65 0.84 -19.22
CA THR A 90 -20.84 2.30 -19.21
C THR A 90 -19.76 3.09 -18.48
N ASP A 91 -19.06 2.51 -17.50
CA ASP A 91 -18.09 3.26 -16.67
C ASP A 91 -17.04 2.34 -15.97
N THR A 92 -16.02 2.88 -15.28
CA THR A 92 -14.96 2.17 -14.53
C THR A 92 -15.02 2.36 -13.02
N THR A 93 -14.68 1.35 -12.23
CA THR A 93 -14.74 1.46 -10.76
C THR A 93 -13.51 2.14 -10.19
N TYR A 94 -13.73 3.05 -9.24
CA TYR A 94 -12.66 3.75 -8.53
C TYR A 94 -13.08 4.11 -7.10
N SER A 95 -12.10 4.31 -6.22
CA SER A 95 -12.38 4.88 -4.90
C SER A 95 -12.59 6.39 -4.99
N GLN A 96 -13.73 6.86 -4.50
CA GLN A 96 -14.01 8.29 -4.37
C GLN A 96 -13.11 8.97 -3.32
N PHE A 97 -12.50 8.20 -2.40
CA PHE A 97 -11.67 8.71 -1.29
C PHE A 97 -10.18 8.74 -1.59
N PHE A 98 -9.75 7.94 -2.56
CA PHE A 98 -8.39 7.93 -3.06
C PHE A 98 -8.36 8.40 -4.54
N PRO A 99 -8.90 9.59 -4.86
CA PRO A 99 -9.04 10.05 -6.25
C PRO A 99 -7.67 10.33 -6.90
N LEU A 100 -6.68 10.76 -6.10
CA LEU A 100 -5.28 10.92 -6.55
C LEU A 100 -4.69 9.60 -7.06
N ALA A 101 -5.26 8.50 -6.61
CA ALA A 101 -4.76 7.18 -6.90
C ALA A 101 -5.38 6.55 -8.16
N ASN A 102 -6.41 7.18 -8.74
CA ASN A 102 -7.15 6.62 -9.88
C ASN A 102 -7.28 7.60 -11.04
N PHE A 103 -6.34 7.47 -11.98
CA PHE A 103 -6.49 7.98 -13.35
C PHE A 103 -7.55 7.20 -14.15
N LEU A 104 -8.21 6.18 -13.57
CA LEU A 104 -9.28 5.41 -14.23
C LEU A 104 -10.46 6.28 -14.69
N SER A 105 -10.76 7.36 -13.98
CA SER A 105 -11.75 8.36 -14.44
C SER A 105 -11.38 9.02 -15.77
N GLN A 106 -10.11 8.90 -16.22
CA GLN A 106 -9.59 9.41 -17.48
C GLN A 106 -9.45 8.30 -18.54
N ALA A 107 -9.85 7.07 -18.22
CA ALA A 107 -9.79 5.94 -19.13
C ALA A 107 -10.63 6.18 -20.38
N LYS A 108 -10.08 5.83 -21.54
CA LYS A 108 -10.76 5.87 -22.84
C LYS A 108 -10.77 4.49 -23.46
N ASN A 109 -11.71 4.26 -24.38
CA ASN A 109 -11.87 2.99 -25.11
C ASN A 109 -11.96 1.78 -24.16
N ILE A 110 -12.86 1.88 -23.18
CA ILE A 110 -13.06 0.84 -22.18
C ILE A 110 -13.72 -0.37 -22.84
N LYS A 111 -13.19 -1.56 -22.56
CA LYS A 111 -13.75 -2.85 -22.97
C LYS A 111 -14.18 -3.63 -21.74
N TYR A 112 -15.39 -4.17 -21.81
CA TYR A 112 -16.01 -4.97 -20.77
C TYR A 112 -16.13 -6.41 -21.23
N TYR A 113 -16.01 -7.33 -20.29
CA TYR A 113 -16.14 -8.75 -20.53
C TYR A 113 -17.20 -9.33 -19.60
N ALA A 114 -17.96 -10.32 -20.07
CA ALA A 114 -18.88 -11.07 -19.24
C ALA A 114 -18.11 -11.70 -18.05
N PRO A 115 -18.64 -11.64 -16.81
CA PRO A 115 -17.93 -12.15 -15.66
C PRO A 115 -17.82 -13.67 -15.71
N LEU A 116 -16.72 -14.20 -15.18
CA LEU A 116 -16.59 -15.63 -14.97
C LEU A 116 -17.12 -16.00 -13.59
N GLN A 117 -17.82 -17.13 -13.50
CA GLN A 117 -18.54 -17.55 -12.30
C GLN A 117 -17.82 -18.70 -11.58
N GLY A 118 -17.87 -18.69 -10.25
CA GLY A 118 -17.34 -19.70 -9.35
C GLY A 118 -15.86 -19.56 -8.99
N PHE A 119 -15.48 -20.13 -7.84
CA PHE A 119 -14.11 -20.08 -7.32
C PHE A 119 -13.06 -20.63 -8.30
N VAL A 120 -13.38 -21.68 -9.07
CA VAL A 120 -12.45 -22.28 -10.04
C VAL A 120 -12.06 -21.27 -11.13
N ALA A 121 -13.02 -20.46 -11.59
CA ALA A 121 -12.74 -19.41 -12.56
C ALA A 121 -11.92 -18.28 -11.94
N MET A 122 -12.26 -17.85 -10.72
CA MET A 122 -11.46 -16.89 -9.97
C MET A 122 -10.01 -17.36 -9.83
N GLN A 123 -9.79 -18.63 -9.46
CA GLN A 123 -8.45 -19.21 -9.30
C GLN A 123 -7.68 -19.24 -10.63
N SER A 124 -8.37 -19.50 -11.74
CA SER A 124 -7.77 -19.46 -13.07
C SER A 124 -7.27 -18.05 -13.43
N VAL A 125 -8.05 -17.02 -13.09
CA VAL A 125 -7.65 -15.62 -13.26
C VAL A 125 -6.52 -15.24 -12.30
N ALA A 126 -6.59 -15.63 -11.02
CA ALA A 126 -5.49 -15.39 -10.08
C ALA A 126 -4.18 -16.02 -10.57
N THR A 127 -4.26 -17.23 -11.13
CA THR A 127 -3.09 -17.94 -11.69
C THR A 127 -2.51 -17.23 -12.91
N SER A 128 -3.36 -16.69 -13.80
CA SER A 128 -2.89 -15.90 -14.96
C SER A 128 -2.21 -14.60 -14.53
N LEU A 129 -2.62 -14.03 -13.40
CA LEU A 129 -1.96 -12.88 -12.77
C LEU A 129 -0.66 -13.25 -12.02
N GLY A 130 -0.30 -14.53 -11.91
CA GLY A 130 0.87 -14.97 -11.16
C GLY A 130 0.74 -14.66 -9.66
N ASN A 131 1.77 -14.06 -9.06
CA ASN A 131 1.79 -13.78 -7.61
C ASN A 131 1.24 -12.38 -7.26
N VAL A 132 0.39 -11.80 -8.12
CA VAL A 132 -0.19 -10.47 -7.90
C VAL A 132 -1.34 -10.53 -6.90
N VAL A 133 -2.08 -11.66 -6.88
CA VAL A 133 -3.20 -11.90 -5.99
C VAL A 133 -3.18 -13.35 -5.49
N HIS A 134 -3.63 -13.58 -4.26
CA HIS A 134 -3.71 -14.89 -3.64
C HIS A 134 -5.12 -15.08 -3.06
N LEU A 135 -5.93 -15.93 -3.66
CA LEU A 135 -7.34 -16.03 -3.26
C LEU A 135 -7.49 -16.75 -1.92
N THR A 136 -8.30 -16.18 -1.04
CA THR A 136 -8.82 -16.88 0.14
C THR A 136 -9.88 -17.88 -0.29
N THR A 137 -9.81 -19.10 0.26
CA THR A 137 -10.82 -20.12 0.00
C THR A 137 -12.18 -19.66 0.57
N PRO A 138 -13.31 -19.98 -0.07
CA PRO A 138 -14.62 -19.54 0.40
C PRO A 138 -14.92 -19.95 1.86
N GLU A 139 -14.36 -21.07 2.31
CA GLU A 139 -14.54 -21.61 3.67
C GLU A 139 -13.84 -20.78 4.75
N GLU A 140 -12.79 -20.05 4.38
CA GLU A 140 -12.00 -19.19 5.29
C GLU A 140 -12.56 -17.76 5.39
N LEU A 141 -13.51 -17.41 4.53
CA LEU A 141 -14.17 -16.10 4.55
C LEU A 141 -15.03 -15.93 5.82
N PRO A 142 -15.30 -14.67 6.24
CA PRO A 142 -16.14 -14.38 7.40
C PRO A 142 -17.63 -14.69 7.20
N PHE A 143 -18.03 -15.15 6.01
CA PHE A 143 -19.38 -15.53 5.65
C PHE A 143 -19.33 -16.60 4.55
N GLN A 144 -20.47 -17.22 4.24
CA GLN A 144 -20.58 -18.25 3.21
C GLN A 144 -21.13 -17.63 1.90
N PRO A 145 -20.28 -17.29 0.92
CA PRO A 145 -20.74 -16.68 -0.32
C PRO A 145 -21.52 -17.68 -1.17
N ASN A 146 -22.72 -17.29 -1.60
CA ASN A 146 -23.50 -18.03 -2.60
C ASN A 146 -23.31 -17.49 -4.02
N ILE A 147 -22.58 -16.39 -4.18
CA ILE A 147 -22.13 -15.83 -5.46
C ILE A 147 -20.64 -15.55 -5.38
N GLN A 148 -19.94 -16.02 -6.40
CA GLN A 148 -18.50 -15.85 -6.57
C GLN A 148 -18.27 -15.57 -8.05
N GLU A 149 -17.71 -14.41 -8.35
CA GLU A 149 -17.52 -13.97 -9.73
C GLU A 149 -16.28 -13.09 -9.88
N VAL A 150 -15.65 -13.18 -11.03
CA VAL A 150 -14.52 -12.32 -11.39
C VAL A 150 -14.84 -11.52 -12.64
N TYR A 151 -14.69 -10.22 -12.51
CA TYR A 151 -14.84 -9.26 -13.59
C TYR A 151 -13.49 -8.91 -14.16
N ALA A 152 -13.44 -8.59 -15.45
CA ALA A 152 -12.31 -7.96 -16.09
C ALA A 152 -12.80 -6.74 -16.89
N VAL A 153 -12.08 -5.63 -16.76
CA VAL A 153 -12.28 -4.41 -17.55
C VAL A 153 -10.92 -3.95 -18.03
N SER A 154 -10.80 -3.63 -19.30
CA SER A 154 -9.56 -3.07 -19.86
C SER A 154 -9.81 -1.72 -20.48
N SER A 155 -8.81 -0.85 -20.43
CA SER A 155 -8.89 0.50 -20.95
C SER A 155 -7.54 0.97 -21.49
N LYS A 156 -7.59 2.02 -22.32
CA LYS A 156 -6.42 2.75 -22.75
C LYS A 156 -6.38 4.11 -22.06
N MET A 157 -5.22 4.41 -21.50
CA MET A 157 -4.93 5.69 -20.87
C MET A 157 -4.51 6.72 -21.91
N ASP A 158 -4.54 8.00 -21.53
CA ASP A 158 -4.12 9.10 -22.41
C ASP A 158 -2.64 9.03 -22.83
N ASP A 159 -1.79 8.43 -22.01
CA ASP A 159 -0.38 8.16 -22.34
C ASP A 159 -0.18 6.95 -23.27
N GLY A 160 -1.28 6.32 -23.71
CA GLY A 160 -1.30 5.14 -24.57
C GLY A 160 -1.10 3.82 -23.82
N SER A 161 -0.89 3.86 -22.50
CA SER A 161 -0.75 2.65 -21.71
C SER A 161 -2.06 1.88 -21.57
N GLN A 162 -1.95 0.56 -21.47
CA GLN A 162 -3.09 -0.30 -21.22
C GLN A 162 -3.25 -0.54 -19.72
N GLN A 163 -4.46 -0.31 -19.22
CA GLN A 163 -4.86 -0.70 -17.87
C GLN A 163 -5.88 -1.81 -17.96
N THR A 164 -5.78 -2.74 -17.02
CA THR A 164 -6.66 -3.87 -16.81
C THR A 164 -6.96 -3.92 -15.33
N GLN A 165 -8.25 -3.97 -15.03
CA GLN A 165 -8.78 -4.11 -13.69
C GLN A 165 -9.51 -5.43 -13.58
N PHE A 166 -9.21 -6.17 -12.52
CA PHE A 166 -9.95 -7.36 -12.12
C PHE A 166 -10.68 -7.08 -10.83
N GLN A 167 -11.92 -7.55 -10.70
CA GLN A 167 -12.68 -7.50 -9.46
C GLN A 167 -13.12 -8.91 -9.08
N PHE A 168 -12.56 -9.45 -8.01
CA PHE A 168 -12.97 -10.71 -7.40
C PHE A 168 -14.06 -10.42 -6.37
N SER A 169 -15.27 -10.92 -6.62
CA SER A 169 -16.46 -10.58 -5.82
C SER A 169 -17.00 -11.82 -5.13
N TYR A 170 -17.10 -11.75 -3.81
CA TYR A 170 -17.77 -12.74 -2.97
C TYR A 170 -19.01 -12.08 -2.39
N LYS A 171 -20.19 -12.66 -2.62
CA LYS A 171 -21.46 -12.09 -2.16
C LYS A 171 -22.33 -13.19 -1.55
N GLU A 172 -23.02 -12.84 -0.48
CA GLU A 172 -24.13 -13.59 0.07
C GLU A 172 -25.42 -12.83 -0.26
N LYS A 173 -26.24 -13.38 -1.16
CA LYS A 173 -27.56 -12.85 -1.46
C LYS A 173 -28.65 -13.58 -0.68
N SER A 174 -29.63 -12.83 -0.19
CA SER A 174 -30.89 -13.38 0.30
C SER A 174 -31.66 -14.09 -0.82
N SER A 175 -32.68 -14.87 -0.45
CA SER A 175 -33.64 -15.43 -1.41
C SER A 175 -34.41 -14.37 -2.21
N THR A 176 -34.43 -13.13 -1.75
CA THR A 176 -35.01 -11.97 -2.43
C THR A 176 -34.01 -11.20 -3.31
N GLY A 177 -32.77 -11.69 -3.42
CA GLY A 177 -31.73 -11.12 -4.28
C GLY A 177 -30.99 -9.91 -3.70
N ARG A 178 -31.15 -9.61 -2.42
CA ARG A 178 -30.43 -8.53 -1.73
C ARG A 178 -29.08 -9.03 -1.21
N ASP A 179 -28.00 -8.30 -1.48
CA ASP A 179 -26.70 -8.53 -0.86
C ASP A 179 -26.83 -8.34 0.67
N LEU A 180 -26.62 -9.42 1.42
CA LEU A 180 -26.56 -9.43 2.89
C LEU A 180 -25.15 -9.05 3.34
N GLN A 181 -24.15 -9.72 2.75
CA GLN A 181 -22.73 -9.53 3.02
C GLN A 181 -21.95 -9.61 1.72
N TYR A 182 -20.88 -8.84 1.60
CA TYR A 182 -20.01 -8.90 0.42
C TYR A 182 -18.57 -8.50 0.73
N ILE A 183 -17.66 -9.01 -0.10
CA ILE A 183 -16.28 -8.55 -0.22
C ILE A 183 -15.95 -8.46 -1.72
N ASN A 184 -15.45 -7.31 -2.14
CA ASN A 184 -14.98 -7.07 -3.50
C ASN A 184 -13.49 -6.71 -3.45
N PHE A 185 -12.63 -7.53 -4.03
CA PHE A 185 -11.21 -7.24 -4.20
C PHE A 185 -10.95 -6.76 -5.63
N SER A 186 -10.68 -5.47 -5.79
CA SER A 186 -10.27 -4.92 -7.08
C SER A 186 -8.76 -4.76 -7.16
N VAL A 187 -8.17 -5.21 -8.25
CA VAL A 187 -6.74 -5.06 -8.55
C VAL A 187 -6.58 -4.46 -9.95
N THR A 188 -5.80 -3.39 -10.06
CA THR A 188 -5.60 -2.64 -11.32
C THR A 188 -4.12 -2.47 -11.58
N ASN A 189 -3.63 -2.85 -12.77
CA ASN A 189 -2.23 -2.55 -13.11
C ASN A 189 -2.08 -1.05 -13.41
N VAL A 190 -1.01 -0.45 -12.89
CA VAL A 190 -0.70 0.97 -13.10
C VAL A 190 0.79 1.15 -13.37
N ASN A 191 1.12 2.09 -14.25
CA ASN A 191 2.52 2.37 -14.60
C ASN A 191 3.31 3.10 -13.51
N ARG A 192 2.61 3.74 -12.56
CA ARG A 192 3.23 4.58 -11.54
C ARG A 192 2.45 4.45 -10.23
N ASN A 193 3.17 4.51 -9.12
CA ASN A 193 2.57 4.56 -7.78
C ASN A 193 1.74 5.84 -7.63
N PRO A 194 0.41 5.75 -7.57
CA PRO A 194 -0.42 6.93 -7.57
C PRO A 194 -0.63 7.45 -6.13
N LEU A 195 -0.06 6.76 -5.13
CA LEU A 195 0.08 7.19 -3.74
C LEU A 195 1.45 7.81 -3.44
N SER A 196 2.33 7.98 -4.44
CA SER A 196 3.71 8.46 -4.23
C SER A 196 3.82 9.86 -3.63
N THR A 197 2.84 10.73 -3.90
CA THR A 197 2.76 12.09 -3.35
C THR A 197 1.80 12.19 -2.15
N TYR A 198 1.20 11.07 -1.75
CA TYR A 198 0.27 11.05 -0.62
C TYR A 198 1.06 11.08 0.69
N ILE A 199 1.26 12.28 1.24
CA ILE A 199 1.99 12.49 2.49
C ILE A 199 1.11 12.06 3.66
N LYS A 200 1.50 10.98 4.33
CA LYS A 200 0.89 10.49 5.57
C LYS A 200 1.20 11.43 6.74
N SER A 201 0.28 12.32 7.12
CA SER A 201 0.17 12.65 8.55
C SER A 201 -0.50 11.46 9.24
N LYS A 202 0.00 11.06 10.40
CA LYS A 202 -0.46 9.87 11.14
C LYS A 202 -1.95 9.90 11.50
N ASP A 203 -2.56 11.07 11.41
CA ASP A 203 -3.99 11.28 11.59
C ASP A 203 -4.51 12.04 10.35
N ILE A 204 -5.08 11.32 9.39
CA ILE A 204 -6.02 11.90 8.42
C ILE A 204 -7.38 11.92 9.14
N GLU A 205 -7.47 12.69 10.23
CA GLU A 205 -8.74 12.90 10.93
C GLU A 205 -9.54 14.07 10.32
N GLU A 206 -8.94 14.98 9.55
CA GLU A 206 -9.50 16.33 9.49
C GLU A 206 -9.54 17.04 8.14
N THR A 207 -9.46 16.36 7.00
CA THR A 207 -9.69 17.10 5.73
C THR A 207 -11.17 17.33 5.47
N LEU A 208 -12.04 16.44 5.96
CA LEU A 208 -13.49 16.51 5.76
C LEU A 208 -14.32 15.93 6.91
N GLY A 209 -13.73 15.44 8.01
CA GLY A 209 -14.44 14.68 9.07
C GLY A 209 -14.67 13.20 8.74
N ILE A 210 -13.84 12.65 7.86
CA ILE A 210 -13.82 11.24 7.45
C ILE A 210 -12.55 10.64 8.04
N LYS A 211 -12.68 9.54 8.79
CA LYS A 211 -11.54 8.86 9.40
C LYS A 211 -10.89 7.92 8.39
N VAL A 212 -9.66 8.23 8.00
CA VAL A 212 -8.79 7.32 7.25
C VAL A 212 -7.62 6.94 8.15
N SER A 213 -7.43 5.65 8.38
CA SER A 213 -6.30 5.14 9.15
C SER A 213 -5.33 4.37 8.25
N ASN A 214 -4.08 4.23 8.67
CA ASN A 214 -3.13 3.35 8.01
C ASN A 214 -2.92 2.12 8.90
N VAL A 215 -3.47 0.98 8.47
CA VAL A 215 -3.34 -0.30 9.18
C VAL A 215 -2.13 -1.11 8.72
N GLY A 216 -1.36 -0.62 7.75
CA GLY A 216 -0.11 -1.22 7.26
C GLY A 216 -0.33 -2.49 6.45
N LEU A 217 0.17 -2.50 5.21
CA LEU A 217 0.26 -3.73 4.40
C LEU A 217 1.41 -4.59 4.92
N ASN A 218 2.58 -3.96 5.08
CA ASN A 218 3.76 -4.50 5.75
C ASN A 218 4.55 -3.33 6.36
N PHE A 219 5.76 -3.59 6.86
CA PHE A 219 6.60 -2.57 7.51
C PHE A 219 6.87 -1.34 6.63
N MET A 220 6.96 -1.52 5.31
CA MET A 220 7.33 -0.47 4.36
C MET A 220 6.14 0.15 3.63
N ASN A 221 5.05 -0.60 3.45
CA ASN A 221 3.96 -0.22 2.56
C ASN A 221 2.67 0.11 3.32
N PRO A 222 1.99 1.25 3.02
CA PRO A 222 0.67 1.54 3.57
C PRO A 222 -0.36 0.46 3.27
N LEU A 223 -1.34 0.36 4.15
CA LEU A 223 -2.67 -0.10 3.80
C LEU A 223 -3.65 0.90 4.40
N TYR A 224 -4.22 1.75 3.56
CA TYR A 224 -5.18 2.74 4.03
C TYR A 224 -6.53 2.08 4.23
N TYR A 225 -7.17 2.40 5.35
CA TYR A 225 -8.49 1.92 5.72
C TYR A 225 -9.41 3.11 5.91
N ARG A 226 -10.62 3.01 5.36
CA ARG A 226 -11.72 3.93 5.61
C ARG A 226 -12.90 3.16 6.16
N GLU A 227 -13.37 3.59 7.32
CA GLU A 227 -14.62 3.10 7.88
C GLU A 227 -15.83 3.59 7.07
N MET A 228 -16.87 2.77 6.99
CA MET A 228 -18.15 3.13 6.39
C MET A 228 -18.79 4.29 7.16
N THR A 229 -19.18 5.36 6.45
CA THR A 229 -19.90 6.50 7.05
C THR A 229 -21.27 6.66 6.39
N PRO A 230 -22.39 6.37 7.09
CA PRO A 230 -23.72 6.32 6.47
C PRO A 230 -24.24 7.67 5.97
N ASP A 231 -23.81 8.78 6.57
CA ASP A 231 -24.49 10.09 6.42
C ASP A 231 -23.87 11.04 5.39
N ARG A 232 -22.91 10.59 4.57
CA ARG A 232 -22.04 11.53 3.83
C ARG A 232 -22.09 11.48 2.31
N GLY A 233 -23.04 10.75 1.73
CA GLY A 233 -23.27 10.74 0.27
C GLY A 233 -22.12 10.16 -0.57
N PHE A 234 -21.10 9.60 0.09
CA PHE A 234 -20.02 8.90 -0.57
C PHE A 234 -20.35 7.43 -0.73
N VAL A 235 -20.00 6.86 -1.87
CA VAL A 235 -20.35 5.49 -2.22
C VAL A 235 -19.11 4.72 -2.67
N TYR A 236 -19.08 3.46 -2.28
CA TYR A 236 -18.22 2.46 -2.88
C TYR A 236 -18.82 2.02 -4.21
N ILE A 237 -18.00 2.06 -5.27
CA ILE A 237 -18.40 1.74 -6.64
C ILE A 237 -17.75 0.42 -7.03
N TYR A 238 -18.55 -0.53 -7.52
CA TYR A 238 -18.07 -1.85 -7.97
C TYR A 238 -18.85 -2.32 -9.20
N TYR A 239 -18.29 -3.27 -9.95
CA TYR A 239 -18.95 -3.85 -11.10
C TYR A 239 -20.04 -4.84 -10.68
N ASN A 240 -21.11 -4.85 -11.45
CA ASN A 240 -22.11 -5.89 -11.45
C ASN A 240 -22.51 -6.23 -12.89
N TYR A 241 -23.02 -7.45 -13.09
CA TYR A 241 -23.49 -7.91 -14.38
C TYR A 241 -25.01 -8.01 -14.41
N ASP A 242 -25.60 -7.42 -15.44
CA ASP A 242 -27.02 -7.53 -15.74
C ASP A 242 -27.21 -8.71 -16.69
N GLU A 243 -27.67 -9.85 -16.16
CA GLU A 243 -27.93 -11.06 -16.94
C GLU A 243 -29.01 -10.87 -18.01
N THR A 244 -29.94 -9.92 -17.79
CA THR A 244 -31.07 -9.68 -18.71
C THR A 244 -30.59 -8.92 -19.94
N ASP A 245 -29.89 -7.81 -19.69
CA ASP A 245 -29.39 -6.92 -20.75
C ASP A 245 -27.98 -7.30 -21.24
N LYS A 246 -27.36 -8.32 -20.63
CA LYS A 246 -26.00 -8.83 -20.92
C LYS A 246 -24.95 -7.72 -20.95
N ARG A 247 -24.89 -6.93 -19.88
CA ARG A 247 -23.99 -5.77 -19.77
C ARG A 247 -23.38 -5.64 -18.38
N ILE A 248 -22.20 -5.04 -18.33
CA ILE A 248 -21.57 -4.60 -17.09
C ILE A 248 -22.08 -3.20 -16.75
N PHE A 249 -22.44 -3.00 -15.49
CA PHE A 249 -22.78 -1.70 -14.94
C PHE A 249 -22.14 -1.50 -13.58
N GLN A 250 -22.13 -0.25 -13.12
CA GLN A 250 -21.66 0.07 -11.79
C GLN A 250 -22.79 -0.02 -10.77
N MET A 251 -22.48 -0.62 -9.64
CA MET A 251 -23.27 -0.50 -8.43
C MET A 251 -22.59 0.42 -7.44
N THR A 252 -23.41 1.19 -6.72
CA THR A 252 -22.99 2.06 -5.63
C THR A 252 -23.56 1.54 -4.32
N THR A 253 -22.74 1.45 -3.29
CA THR A 253 -23.16 1.04 -1.94
C THR A 253 -22.36 1.77 -0.88
N ASN A 254 -22.74 1.63 0.39
CA ASN A 254 -21.86 2.00 1.49
C ASN A 254 -20.95 0.80 1.79
N ALA A 255 -19.67 1.07 2.02
CA ALA A 255 -18.69 0.02 2.32
C ALA A 255 -17.64 0.53 3.31
N ASN A 256 -17.01 -0.39 4.01
CA ASN A 256 -15.66 -0.17 4.51
C ASN A 256 -14.68 -0.39 3.35
N GLU A 257 -13.61 0.41 3.28
CA GLU A 257 -12.67 0.36 2.16
C GLU A 257 -11.23 0.18 2.63
N PHE A 258 -10.48 -0.66 1.91
CA PHE A 258 -9.02 -0.65 1.95
C PHE A 258 -8.45 -0.18 0.62
N TYR A 259 -7.33 0.53 0.69
CA TYR A 259 -6.63 1.03 -0.49
C TYR A 259 -5.11 0.98 -0.32
N THR A 260 -4.42 0.45 -1.32
CA THR A 260 -2.95 0.46 -1.36
C THR A 260 -2.40 0.36 -2.77
N TYR A 261 -1.12 0.68 -2.91
CA TYR A 261 -0.32 0.39 -4.08
C TYR A 261 0.80 -0.56 -3.68
N TYR A 262 0.97 -1.64 -4.44
CA TYR A 262 2.03 -2.61 -4.23
C TYR A 262 2.44 -3.27 -5.56
N ASN A 263 3.75 -3.37 -5.81
CA ASN A 263 4.33 -4.07 -6.97
C ASN A 263 3.72 -3.76 -8.35
N GLY A 264 3.38 -2.49 -8.62
CA GLY A 264 2.81 -2.06 -9.91
C GLY A 264 1.29 -2.16 -9.99
N TYR A 265 0.62 -2.49 -8.89
CA TYR A 265 -0.84 -2.63 -8.83
C TYR A 265 -1.44 -1.73 -7.76
N VAL A 266 -2.60 -1.19 -8.09
CA VAL A 266 -3.53 -0.60 -7.13
C VAL A 266 -4.49 -1.68 -6.65
N TYR A 267 -4.66 -1.76 -5.34
CA TYR A 267 -5.64 -2.61 -4.69
C TYR A 267 -6.70 -1.74 -4.05
N HIS A 268 -7.96 -1.97 -4.44
CA HIS A 268 -9.14 -1.29 -3.90
C HIS A 268 -10.14 -2.33 -3.45
N ILE A 269 -10.29 -2.47 -2.14
CA ILE A 269 -11.14 -3.49 -1.53
C ILE A 269 -12.31 -2.79 -0.86
N GLY A 270 -13.52 -3.23 -1.16
CA GLY A 270 -14.74 -2.80 -0.47
C GLY A 270 -15.44 -3.97 0.17
N TYR A 271 -15.93 -3.80 1.40
CA TYR A 271 -16.68 -4.84 2.08
C TYR A 271 -17.80 -4.29 2.98
N GLN A 272 -18.80 -5.13 3.18
CA GLN A 272 -19.82 -4.98 4.20
C GLN A 272 -20.11 -6.36 4.79
N LEU A 273 -19.89 -6.50 6.09
CA LEU A 273 -20.03 -7.73 6.83
C LEU A 273 -20.79 -7.46 8.12
N ASP A 274 -21.50 -8.45 8.62
CA ASP A 274 -22.12 -8.41 9.93
C ASP A 274 -21.08 -8.68 11.03
N GLY A 275 -21.34 -8.18 12.24
CA GLY A 275 -20.49 -8.43 13.42
C GLY A 275 -20.01 -7.16 14.12
N ASP A 276 -19.10 -7.34 15.07
CA ASP A 276 -18.43 -6.22 15.74
C ASP A 276 -17.50 -5.47 14.75
N PRO A 277 -17.63 -4.14 14.60
CA PRO A 277 -16.86 -3.39 13.62
C PRO A 277 -15.34 -3.54 13.74
N GLN A 278 -14.81 -3.61 14.96
CA GLN A 278 -13.37 -3.71 15.18
C GLN A 278 -12.86 -5.11 14.85
N GLU A 279 -13.54 -6.16 15.33
CA GLU A 279 -13.16 -7.54 15.01
C GLU A 279 -13.24 -7.81 13.50
N VAL A 280 -14.29 -7.31 12.85
CA VAL A 280 -14.48 -7.42 11.41
C VAL A 280 -13.37 -6.68 10.66
N GLN A 281 -13.01 -5.47 11.08
CA GLN A 281 -11.91 -4.69 10.47
C GLN A 281 -10.58 -5.45 10.58
N GLU A 282 -10.24 -5.97 11.76
CA GLU A 282 -8.98 -6.69 11.98
C GLU A 282 -8.91 -7.97 11.14
N LYS A 283 -10.00 -8.75 11.09
CA LYS A 283 -10.10 -9.94 10.25
C LYS A 283 -9.98 -9.60 8.77
N MET A 284 -10.66 -8.55 8.32
CA MET A 284 -10.56 -8.11 6.92
C MET A 284 -9.18 -7.56 6.56
N ALA A 285 -8.50 -6.87 7.46
CA ALA A 285 -7.12 -6.44 7.24
C ALA A 285 -6.18 -7.65 7.04
N THR A 286 -6.38 -8.73 7.79
CA THR A 286 -5.65 -10.00 7.59
C THR A 286 -5.94 -10.62 6.23
N ILE A 287 -7.22 -10.74 5.85
CA ILE A 287 -7.62 -11.29 4.54
C ILE A 287 -7.05 -10.45 3.39
N VAL A 288 -7.07 -9.11 3.49
CA VAL A 288 -6.51 -8.22 2.48
C VAL A 288 -4.99 -8.37 2.38
N ARG A 289 -4.28 -8.53 3.51
CA ARG A 289 -2.84 -8.80 3.48
C ARG A 289 -2.55 -10.14 2.83
N ALA A 290 -3.28 -11.20 3.18
CA ALA A 290 -3.14 -12.51 2.54
C ALA A 290 -3.39 -12.42 1.04
N PHE A 291 -4.44 -11.69 0.62
CA PHE A 291 -4.76 -11.47 -0.79
C PHE A 291 -3.61 -10.83 -1.57
N ILE A 292 -2.93 -9.85 -0.98
CA ILE A 292 -1.88 -9.07 -1.67
C ILE A 292 -0.50 -9.74 -1.54
N LEU A 293 -0.18 -10.29 -0.38
CA LEU A 293 1.16 -10.76 -0.02
C LEU A 293 1.32 -12.28 -0.15
N GLY A 294 0.24 -13.04 -0.02
CA GLY A 294 0.26 -14.51 0.03
C GLY A 294 0.64 -15.08 1.40
N ASP A 295 0.56 -14.27 2.46
CA ASP A 295 0.94 -14.60 3.85
C ASP A 295 -0.27 -14.80 4.79
#